data_AF-A0AAD7R7A5-F1
#
_entry.id   AF-A0AAD7R7A5-F1
#
_cell.length_a   1.000
_cell.length_b   1.000
_cell.length_c   1.000
_cell.angle_alpha   90.00
_cell.angle_beta   90.00
_cell.angle_gamma   90.00
#
_symmetry.space_group_name_H-M   'P 1'
#
loop_
_entity.id
_entity.type
_entity.pdbx_description
1 polymer ?
#
loop_
_entity_poly.entity_id
_entity_poly.type
_entity_poly.pdbx_seq_one_letter_code
_entity_poly.pdbx_strand_id
1 'polypeptide(L)'
;MALQALAGVHYLAGHQGQPRTLSLARQRFFWYDVEKDVRSYFRNCARCVLSKTPEPAARAPLESITTSAPLELESRTSPYHPMGNGGTERFNRTLGGMLRSLPPRSKHKWPQMIQTMTFTYNCTQHETTGFAPFYLMFGRVPRLPADLLFKNVLRDDSVCDYNAYVKSLATDLQSAGSETLVCGTETSV
;
A
#
# COMPACT_ATOMS: atom_id res chain seq x y z
N MET A 1 -38.66 28.95 10.17
CA MET A 1 -39.09 27.70 10.83
C MET A 1 -38.18 26.51 10.53
N ALA A 2 -37.90 26.15 9.27
CA ALA A 2 -37.03 25.00 8.93
C ALA A 2 -35.63 25.02 9.58
N LEU A 3 -34.95 26.18 9.57
CA LEU A 3 -33.64 26.33 10.22
C LEU A 3 -33.69 26.12 11.74
N GLN A 4 -34.75 26.55 12.42
CA GLN A 4 -34.91 26.36 13.87
C GLN A 4 -35.20 24.89 14.21
N ALA A 5 -36.01 24.21 13.39
CA ALA A 5 -36.24 22.78 13.53
C ALA A 5 -34.94 22.00 13.36
N LEU A 6 -34.16 22.30 12.30
CA LEU A 6 -32.87 21.68 12.03
C LEU A 6 -31.85 21.98 13.13
N ALA A 7 -31.78 23.21 13.63
CA ALA A 7 -30.93 23.54 14.78
C ALA A 7 -31.31 22.71 16.01
N GLY A 8 -32.60 22.50 16.28
CA GLY A 8 -33.04 21.62 17.37
C GLY A 8 -32.61 20.16 17.20
N VAL A 9 -32.99 19.52 16.07
CA VAL A 9 -32.72 18.09 15.85
C VAL A 9 -31.26 17.77 15.51
N HIS A 10 -30.47 18.77 15.13
CA HIS A 10 -29.04 18.61 14.84
C HIS A 10 -28.16 19.10 15.98
N TYR A 11 -28.26 20.37 16.37
CA TYR A 11 -27.34 20.98 17.34
C TYR A 11 -27.65 20.54 18.77
N LEU A 12 -28.91 20.66 19.21
CA LEU A 12 -29.31 20.28 20.58
C LEU A 12 -29.29 18.77 20.81
N ALA A 13 -29.47 17.99 19.75
CA ALA A 13 -29.39 16.53 19.82
C ALA A 13 -27.95 15.97 19.69
N GLY A 14 -26.92 16.81 19.67
CA GLY A 14 -25.52 16.37 19.70
C GLY A 14 -24.91 16.05 18.32
N HIS A 15 -25.21 16.86 17.30
CA HIS A 15 -24.67 16.73 15.94
C HIS A 15 -24.89 15.34 15.32
N GLN A 16 -26.14 14.90 15.34
CA GLN A 16 -26.56 13.62 14.74
C GLN A 16 -26.18 13.54 13.27
N GLY A 17 -25.91 12.34 12.76
CA GLY A 17 -25.61 12.11 11.34
C GLY A 17 -26.78 12.44 10.42
N GLN A 18 -26.49 12.75 9.15
CA GLN A 18 -27.47 13.16 8.14
C GLN A 18 -28.73 12.28 8.05
N PRO A 19 -28.64 10.93 7.95
CA PRO A 19 -29.84 10.08 7.86
C PRO A 19 -30.70 10.15 9.12
N ARG A 20 -30.08 10.30 10.29
CA ARG A 20 -30.80 10.38 11.57
C ARG A 20 -31.48 11.72 11.77
N THR A 21 -30.83 12.83 11.40
CA THR A 21 -31.46 14.15 11.43
C THR A 21 -32.63 14.24 10.46
N LEU A 22 -32.53 13.65 9.27
CA LEU A 22 -33.65 13.58 8.33
C LEU A 22 -34.83 12.79 8.90
N SER A 23 -34.56 11.63 9.52
CA SER A 23 -35.60 10.81 10.15
C SER A 23 -36.32 11.56 11.27
N LEU A 24 -35.57 12.21 12.17
CA LEU A 24 -36.15 13.00 13.27
C LEU A 24 -36.93 14.23 12.78
N ALA A 25 -36.45 14.90 11.73
CA ALA A 25 -37.15 16.02 11.13
C ALA A 25 -38.51 15.59 10.58
N ARG A 26 -38.55 14.48 9.83
CA ARG A 26 -39.79 13.92 9.24
C ARG A 26 -40.82 13.47 10.26
N GLN A 27 -40.41 13.05 11.45
CA GLN A 27 -41.33 12.57 12.49
C GLN A 27 -42.16 13.69 13.13
N ARG A 28 -41.67 14.93 13.16
CA ARG A 28 -42.27 16.03 13.93
C ARG A 28 -42.60 17.25 13.08
N PHE A 29 -42.03 17.35 11.90
CA PHE A 29 -42.14 18.52 11.05
C PHE A 29 -42.34 18.11 9.58
N PHE A 30 -43.08 18.94 8.86
CA PHE A 30 -43.33 18.76 7.43
C PHE A 30 -43.08 20.09 6.71
N TRP A 31 -42.27 20.05 5.66
CA TRP A 31 -42.11 21.14 4.70
C TRP A 31 -41.55 20.61 3.37
N TYR A 32 -41.68 21.41 2.31
CA TYR A 32 -41.20 21.09 0.97
C TYR A 32 -39.67 21.01 0.93
N ASP A 33 -39.11 19.99 0.25
CA ASP A 33 -37.66 19.79 0.09
C ASP A 33 -36.83 19.62 1.39
N VAL A 34 -37.42 19.07 2.46
CA VAL A 34 -36.73 18.80 3.73
C VAL A 34 -35.38 18.08 3.59
N GLU A 35 -35.24 17.16 2.63
CA GLU A 35 -33.98 16.46 2.39
C GLU A 35 -32.86 17.37 1.88
N LYS A 36 -33.20 18.30 0.97
CA LYS A 36 -32.26 19.24 0.37
C LYS A 36 -31.78 20.23 1.43
N ASP A 37 -32.68 20.70 2.29
CA ASP A 37 -32.37 21.59 3.39
C ASP A 37 -31.49 20.91 4.45
N VAL A 38 -31.80 19.66 4.83
CA VAL A 38 -30.94 18.87 5.73
C VAL A 38 -29.55 18.71 5.11
N ARG A 39 -29.44 18.35 3.83
CA ARG A 39 -28.15 18.20 3.14
C ARG A 39 -27.35 19.50 3.10
N SER A 40 -28.01 20.62 2.79
CA SER A 40 -27.40 21.95 2.77
C SER A 40 -26.91 22.36 4.17
N TYR A 41 -27.72 22.14 5.20
CA TYR A 41 -27.40 22.46 6.58
C TYR A 41 -26.15 21.70 7.09
N PHE A 42 -26.01 20.41 6.74
CA PHE A 42 -24.83 19.61 7.10
C PHE A 42 -23.55 20.04 6.39
N ARG A 43 -23.64 20.57 5.16
CA ARG A 43 -22.49 21.14 4.45
C ARG A 43 -21.97 22.42 5.11
N ASN A 44 -22.83 23.13 5.82
CA ASN A 44 -22.49 24.39 6.51
C ASN A 44 -22.19 24.20 8.00
N CYS A 45 -22.38 23.01 8.56
CA CYS A 45 -22.09 22.75 9.98
C CYS A 45 -20.59 22.52 10.19
N ALA A 46 -19.87 23.51 10.72
CA ALA A 46 -18.44 23.44 10.96
C ALA A 46 -17.99 22.19 11.73
N ARG A 47 -18.72 21.77 12.77
CA ARG A 47 -18.37 20.59 13.57
C ARG A 47 -18.48 19.29 12.78
N CYS A 48 -19.52 19.14 11.95
CA CYS A 48 -19.70 17.96 11.12
C CYS A 48 -18.76 17.95 9.92
N VAL A 49 -18.43 19.12 9.36
CA VAL A 49 -17.46 19.25 8.27
C VAL A 49 -16.07 18.86 8.75
N LEU A 50 -15.62 19.40 9.89
CA LEU A 50 -14.31 19.08 10.47
C LEU A 50 -14.20 17.62 10.95
N SER A 51 -15.31 17.03 11.39
CA SER A 51 -15.34 15.62 11.82
C SER A 51 -15.30 14.64 10.65
N LYS A 52 -15.59 15.06 9.42
CA LYS A 52 -15.52 14.20 8.24
C LYS A 52 -14.13 14.33 7.62
N THR A 53 -13.42 13.22 7.49
CA THR A 53 -12.19 13.17 6.67
C THR A 53 -12.58 13.26 5.20
N PRO A 54 -12.21 14.33 4.46
CA PRO A 54 -12.48 14.39 3.03
C PRO A 54 -11.66 13.30 2.33
N GLU A 55 -12.30 12.49 1.49
CA GLU A 55 -11.59 11.61 0.58
C GLU A 55 -10.88 12.48 -0.47
N PRO A 56 -9.55 12.34 -0.64
CA PRO A 56 -8.83 13.12 -1.64
C PRO A 56 -9.27 12.70 -3.04
N ALA A 57 -9.74 13.67 -3.84
CA ALA A 57 -10.30 13.44 -5.17
C ALA A 57 -9.29 12.99 -6.23
N ALA A 58 -7.97 13.11 -5.97
CA ALA A 58 -6.92 12.73 -6.90
C ALA A 58 -5.69 12.20 -6.16
N ARG A 59 -5.12 11.10 -6.68
CA ARG A 59 -3.79 10.60 -6.31
C ARG A 59 -2.79 11.10 -7.36
N ALA A 60 -1.60 11.51 -6.92
CA ALA A 60 -0.55 11.95 -7.84
C ALA A 60 -0.05 10.77 -8.70
N PRO A 61 0.31 11.00 -9.98
CA PRO A 61 0.93 9.98 -10.83
C PRO A 61 2.21 9.42 -10.20
N LEU A 62 2.40 8.10 -10.30
CA LEU A 62 3.60 7.41 -9.81
C LEU A 62 4.66 7.39 -10.92
N GLU A 63 5.58 8.35 -10.89
CA GLU A 63 6.73 8.38 -11.77
C GLU A 63 8.01 7.99 -11.01
N SER A 64 8.92 7.29 -11.69
CA SER A 64 10.23 6.95 -11.12
C SER A 64 11.05 8.23 -10.96
N ILE A 65 11.43 8.55 -9.72
CA ILE A 65 12.29 9.71 -9.48
C ILE A 65 13.70 9.38 -9.97
N THR A 66 14.16 10.07 -11.01
CA THR A 66 15.52 9.93 -11.53
C THR A 66 16.48 10.77 -10.68
N THR A 67 17.50 10.14 -10.11
CA THR A 67 18.54 10.81 -9.31
C THR A 67 19.90 10.65 -9.99
N SER A 68 20.69 11.74 -10.03
CA SER A 68 22.02 11.76 -10.66
C SER A 68 23.17 11.36 -9.74
N ALA A 69 23.02 11.46 -8.42
CA ALA A 69 24.03 11.05 -7.44
C ALA A 69 23.44 10.59 -6.09
N PRO A 70 24.18 9.77 -5.32
CA PRO A 70 23.75 9.33 -3.99
C PRO A 70 23.47 10.52 -3.05
N LEU A 71 22.36 10.48 -2.30
CA LEU A 71 21.89 11.51 -1.35
C LEU A 71 21.37 12.83 -1.95
N GLU A 72 21.21 12.95 -3.27
CA GLU A 72 20.60 14.15 -3.88
C GLU A 72 19.08 14.26 -3.67
N LEU A 73 18.42 13.13 -3.37
CA LEU A 73 16.97 13.08 -3.15
C LEU A 73 16.66 12.61 -1.72
N GLU A 74 16.26 13.55 -0.87
CA GLU A 74 15.68 13.26 0.44
C GLU A 74 14.14 13.37 0.36
N SER A 75 13.48 12.27 0.02
CA SER A 75 12.00 12.24 0.00
C SER A 75 11.47 12.08 1.42
N ARG A 76 10.88 13.15 1.98
CA ARG A 76 10.17 13.09 3.26
C ARG A 76 8.68 12.90 3.00
N THR A 77 8.09 11.84 3.54
CA THR A 77 6.63 11.67 3.52
C THR A 77 5.97 12.74 4.38
N SER A 78 4.84 13.28 3.95
CA SER A 78 4.10 14.24 4.78
C SER A 78 3.69 13.62 6.11
N PRO A 79 3.63 14.41 7.20
CA PRO A 79 3.19 13.91 8.50
C PRO A 79 1.82 13.22 8.40
N TYR A 80 1.67 12.08 9.07
CA TYR A 80 0.44 11.27 9.06
C TYR A 80 -0.02 10.75 7.67
N HIS A 81 0.86 10.69 6.68
CA HIS A 81 0.59 10.06 5.38
C HIS A 81 1.44 8.80 5.15
N PRO A 82 1.04 7.66 5.75
CA PRO A 82 1.74 6.37 5.60
C PRO A 82 1.86 5.91 4.14
N MET A 83 0.88 6.26 3.30
CA MET A 83 0.85 5.94 1.87
C MET A 83 2.10 6.40 1.10
N GLY A 84 2.76 7.48 1.53
CA GLY A 84 3.98 7.98 0.90
C GLY A 84 5.17 7.01 1.03
N ASN A 85 5.15 6.10 2.00
CA ASN A 85 6.17 5.08 2.20
C ASN A 85 5.63 3.65 1.96
N GLY A 86 4.66 3.52 1.06
CA GLY A 86 3.91 2.27 0.85
C GLY A 86 4.78 1.05 0.50
N GLY A 87 5.91 1.25 -0.18
CA GLY A 87 6.87 0.18 -0.47
C GLY A 87 7.46 -0.44 0.80
N THR A 88 7.98 0.41 1.69
CA THR A 88 8.52 -0.02 2.98
C THR A 88 7.43 -0.61 3.88
N GLU A 89 6.23 -0.05 3.87
CA GLU A 89 5.11 -0.56 4.67
C GLU A 89 4.64 -1.95 4.21
N ARG A 90 4.60 -2.19 2.90
CA ARG A 90 4.32 -3.52 2.33
C ARG A 90 5.41 -4.52 2.72
N PHE A 91 6.67 -4.14 2.59
CA PHE A 91 7.79 -4.99 3.03
C PHE A 91 7.68 -5.33 4.53
N ASN A 92 7.46 -4.33 5.39
CA ASN A 92 7.34 -4.53 6.83
C ASN A 92 6.18 -5.45 7.20
N ARG A 93 5.05 -5.37 6.47
CA ARG A 93 3.91 -6.27 6.63
C ARG A 93 4.31 -7.72 6.31
N THR A 94 5.00 -7.95 5.20
CA THR A 94 5.48 -9.27 4.77
C THR A 94 6.49 -9.84 5.77
N LEU A 95 7.50 -9.05 6.16
CA LEU A 95 8.49 -9.44 7.16
C LEU A 95 7.83 -9.78 8.50
N GLY A 96 6.86 -8.99 8.95
CA GLY A 96 6.07 -9.29 10.13
C GLY A 96 5.28 -10.60 10.00
N GLY A 97 4.80 -10.93 8.80
CA GLY A 97 4.17 -12.22 8.48
C GLY A 97 5.14 -13.39 8.63
N MET A 98 6.32 -13.29 8.03
CA MET A 98 7.39 -14.29 8.13
C MET A 98 7.85 -14.52 9.58
N LEU A 99 7.96 -13.45 10.36
CA LEU A 99 8.30 -13.56 11.79
C LEU A 99 7.18 -14.22 12.61
N ARG A 100 5.92 -14.05 12.22
CA ARG A 100 4.79 -14.71 12.88
C ARG A 100 4.74 -16.21 12.59
N SER A 101 5.21 -16.66 11.43
CA SER A 101 5.27 -18.09 11.08
C SER A 101 6.44 -18.84 11.75
N LEU A 102 7.34 -18.14 12.45
CA LEU A 102 8.45 -18.78 13.15
C LEU A 102 7.98 -19.65 14.34
N PRO A 103 8.64 -20.80 14.60
CA PRO A 103 8.39 -21.59 15.80
C PRO A 103 8.60 -20.78 17.08
N PRO A 104 7.86 -21.06 18.17
CA PRO A 104 7.97 -20.31 19.43
C PRO A 104 9.39 -20.20 19.99
N ARG A 105 10.19 -21.27 19.86
CA ARG A 105 11.60 -21.31 20.30
C ARG A 105 12.48 -20.32 19.54
N SER A 106 12.22 -20.11 18.25
CA SER A 106 12.98 -19.20 17.38
C SER A 106 12.48 -17.77 17.47
N LYS A 107 11.21 -17.56 17.85
CA LYS A 107 10.59 -16.24 17.99
C LYS A 107 11.20 -15.39 19.11
N HIS A 108 11.70 -16.01 20.18
CA HIS A 108 12.51 -15.31 21.19
C HIS A 108 13.75 -14.64 20.55
N LYS A 109 14.38 -15.32 19.58
CA LYS A 109 15.59 -14.86 18.88
C LYS A 109 15.25 -14.10 17.60
N TRP A 110 14.12 -13.39 17.59
CA TRP A 110 13.66 -12.67 16.41
C TRP A 110 14.70 -11.69 15.84
N PRO A 111 15.54 -10.96 16.64
CA PRO A 111 16.51 -10.04 16.06
C PRO A 111 17.56 -10.76 15.20
N GLN A 112 17.99 -11.94 15.63
CA GLN A 112 18.93 -12.77 14.86
C GLN A 112 18.27 -13.36 13.61
N MET A 113 16.96 -13.62 13.66
CA MET A 113 16.20 -14.14 12.52
C MET A 113 15.88 -13.09 11.46
N ILE A 114 15.98 -11.79 11.76
CA ILE A 114 15.73 -10.73 10.77
C ILE A 114 16.61 -10.93 9.53
N GLN A 115 17.92 -11.16 9.70
CA GLN A 115 18.84 -11.33 8.58
C GLN A 115 18.45 -12.54 7.72
N THR A 116 18.09 -13.66 8.35
CA THR A 116 17.64 -14.87 7.66
C THR A 116 16.33 -14.64 6.91
N MET A 117 15.37 -13.93 7.51
CA MET A 117 14.08 -13.64 6.88
C MET A 117 14.23 -12.67 5.71
N THR A 118 15.03 -11.61 5.86
CA THR A 118 15.33 -10.67 4.77
C THR A 118 16.02 -11.38 3.61
N PHE A 119 16.97 -12.27 3.91
CA PHE A 119 17.60 -13.07 2.87
C PHE A 119 16.62 -14.02 2.19
N THR A 120 15.75 -14.68 2.95
CA THR A 120 14.70 -15.55 2.41
C THR A 120 13.77 -14.77 1.48
N TYR A 121 13.29 -13.61 1.92
CA TYR A 121 12.48 -12.69 1.11
C TYR A 121 13.19 -12.28 -0.18
N ASN A 122 14.47 -11.92 -0.11
CA ASN A 122 15.24 -11.54 -1.30
C ASN A 122 15.44 -12.70 -2.28
N CYS A 123 15.36 -13.95 -1.82
CA CYS A 123 15.52 -15.14 -2.64
C CYS A 123 14.18 -15.71 -3.15
N THR A 124 13.04 -15.30 -2.59
CA THR A 124 11.72 -15.73 -3.04
C THR A 124 11.24 -14.87 -4.21
N GLN A 125 10.62 -15.51 -5.20
CA GLN A 125 9.99 -14.81 -6.31
C GLN A 125 8.75 -14.06 -5.82
N HIS A 126 8.56 -12.85 -6.33
CA HIS A 126 7.41 -12.01 -6.05
C HIS A 126 6.35 -12.17 -7.14
N GLU A 127 5.07 -12.29 -6.77
CA GLU A 127 3.98 -12.43 -7.74
C GLU A 127 3.89 -11.25 -8.71
N THR A 128 4.16 -10.02 -8.24
CA THR A 128 4.07 -8.80 -9.05
C THR A 128 5.13 -8.71 -10.14
N THR A 129 6.31 -9.27 -9.90
CA THR A 129 7.45 -9.14 -10.81
C THR A 129 7.84 -10.46 -11.46
N GLY A 130 7.32 -11.60 -11.00
CA GLY A 130 7.77 -12.95 -11.37
C GLY A 130 9.18 -13.32 -10.91
N PHE A 131 10.04 -12.34 -10.60
CA PHE A 131 11.44 -12.53 -10.24
C PHE A 131 11.71 -12.36 -8.75
N ALA A 132 12.85 -12.91 -8.30
CA ALA A 132 13.36 -12.69 -6.94
C ALA A 132 14.09 -11.34 -6.86
N PRO A 133 13.92 -10.55 -5.79
CA PRO A 133 14.61 -9.27 -5.63
C PRO A 133 16.14 -9.36 -5.75
N PHE A 134 16.74 -10.45 -5.26
CA PHE A 134 18.17 -10.70 -5.40
C PHE A 134 18.61 -10.81 -6.87
N TYR A 135 17.79 -11.47 -7.70
CA TYR A 135 18.07 -11.61 -9.12
C TYR A 135 18.01 -10.25 -9.83
N LEU A 136 16.98 -9.43 -9.54
CA LEU A 136 16.84 -8.10 -10.13
C LEU A 136 17.98 -7.15 -9.71
N MET A 137 18.49 -7.28 -8.49
CA MET A 137 19.58 -6.43 -7.98
C MET A 137 20.97 -6.85 -8.47
N PHE A 138 21.26 -8.15 -8.51
CA PHE A 138 22.61 -8.66 -8.77
C PHE A 138 22.76 -9.36 -10.13
N GLY A 139 21.66 -9.58 -10.86
CA GLY A 139 21.59 -10.34 -12.11
C GLY A 139 21.74 -11.85 -11.95
N ARG A 140 22.02 -12.35 -10.73
CA ARG A 140 22.38 -13.75 -10.48
C ARG A 140 21.32 -14.43 -9.63
N VAL A 141 21.08 -15.72 -9.86
CA VAL A 141 20.22 -16.52 -8.99
C VAL A 141 20.94 -16.80 -7.67
N PRO A 142 20.30 -16.54 -6.51
CA PRO A 142 20.93 -16.79 -5.21
C PRO A 142 21.18 -18.29 -5.03
N ARG A 143 22.34 -18.64 -4.47
CA ARG A 143 22.68 -20.03 -4.12
C ARG A 143 22.23 -20.32 -2.69
N LEU A 144 21.24 -21.18 -2.54
CA LEU A 144 20.66 -21.54 -1.25
C LEU A 144 21.25 -22.84 -0.71
N PRO A 145 21.30 -23.06 0.62
CA PRO A 145 21.66 -24.36 1.18
C PRO A 145 20.75 -25.51 0.67
N ALA A 146 19.49 -25.21 0.39
CA ALA A 146 18.55 -26.15 -0.23
C ALA A 146 19.03 -26.62 -1.61
N ASP A 147 19.64 -25.74 -2.40
CA ASP A 147 20.15 -26.08 -3.73
C ASP A 147 21.29 -27.10 -3.69
N LEU A 148 22.10 -27.05 -2.62
CA LEU A 148 23.15 -28.02 -2.37
C LEU A 148 22.57 -29.37 -1.96
N LEU A 149 21.51 -29.36 -1.13
CA LEU A 149 20.82 -30.56 -0.67
C LEU A 149 20.08 -31.28 -1.81
N PHE A 150 19.43 -30.53 -2.71
CA PHE A 150 18.66 -31.08 -3.82
C PHE A 150 19.47 -31.26 -5.11
N LYS A 151 20.75 -30.83 -5.15
CA LYS A 151 21.65 -30.86 -6.33
C LYS A 151 21.05 -30.22 -7.60
N ASN A 152 20.01 -29.40 -7.47
CA ASN A 152 19.31 -28.80 -8.61
C ASN A 152 20.17 -27.79 -9.38
N VAL A 153 21.22 -27.26 -8.76
CA VAL A 153 21.96 -26.10 -9.27
C VAL A 153 23.30 -26.47 -9.94
N LEU A 154 23.59 -27.77 -10.08
CA LEU A 154 24.81 -28.27 -10.74
C LEU A 154 24.62 -28.67 -12.21
N ARG A 155 23.52 -28.29 -12.86
CA ARG A 155 23.31 -28.58 -14.28
C ARG A 155 22.88 -27.34 -15.05
N ASP A 156 23.78 -26.37 -15.12
CA ASP A 156 23.83 -25.53 -16.31
C ASP A 156 25.11 -25.90 -17.05
N ASP A 157 25.03 -26.97 -17.84
CA ASP A 157 26.14 -27.44 -18.70
C ASP A 157 26.38 -26.48 -19.88
N SER A 158 25.51 -25.47 -20.05
CA SER A 158 25.68 -24.48 -21.08
C SER A 158 26.55 -23.33 -20.56
N VAL A 159 27.77 -23.23 -21.09
CA VAL A 159 28.52 -21.98 -21.04
C VAL A 159 27.69 -20.97 -21.83
N CYS A 160 26.82 -20.23 -21.13
CA CYS A 160 26.04 -19.18 -21.75
C CYS A 160 27.02 -18.13 -22.29
N ASP A 161 26.95 -17.88 -23.60
CA ASP A 161 27.67 -16.76 -24.20
C ASP A 161 27.33 -15.48 -23.42
N TYR A 162 28.34 -14.71 -23.02
CA TYR A 162 28.18 -13.49 -22.24
C TYR A 162 27.14 -12.55 -22.88
N ASN A 163 27.16 -12.45 -24.21
CA ASN A 163 26.20 -11.61 -24.94
C ASN A 163 24.77 -12.12 -24.85
N ALA A 164 24.58 -13.45 -24.83
CA ALA A 164 23.27 -14.06 -24.66
C ALA A 164 22.71 -13.79 -23.26
N TYR A 165 23.54 -13.93 -22.21
CA TYR A 165 23.16 -13.64 -20.83
C TYR A 165 22.79 -12.16 -20.63
N VAL A 166 23.57 -11.22 -21.17
CA VAL A 166 23.25 -9.78 -21.06
C VAL A 166 21.93 -9.45 -21.73
N LYS A 167 21.65 -10.06 -22.90
CA LYS A 167 20.37 -9.88 -23.60
C LYS A 167 19.20 -10.44 -22.78
N SER A 168 19.32 -11.65 -22.25
CA SER A 168 18.25 -12.24 -21.43
C SER A 168 17.98 -11.43 -20.16
N LEU A 169 19.03 -11.02 -19.45
CA LEU A 169 18.89 -10.19 -18.25
C LEU A 169 18.23 -8.84 -18.57
N ALA A 170 18.57 -8.22 -19.70
CA ALA A 170 17.94 -6.96 -20.11
C ALA A 170 16.44 -7.14 -20.41
N THR A 171 16.06 -8.26 -21.04
CA THR A 171 14.65 -8.61 -21.27
C THR A 171 13.91 -8.86 -19.95
N ASP A 172 14.51 -9.62 -19.03
CA ASP A 172 13.92 -9.93 -17.73
C ASP A 172 13.70 -8.65 -16.90
N LEU A 173 14.68 -7.74 -16.86
CA LEU A 173 14.55 -6.44 -16.19
C LEU A 173 13.46 -5.55 -16.81
N GLN A 174 13.33 -5.55 -18.14
CA GLN A 174 12.27 -4.81 -18.83
C GLN A 174 10.88 -5.37 -18.51
N SER A 175 10.73 -6.70 -18.47
CA SER A 175 9.48 -7.36 -18.10
C SER A 175 9.07 -7.09 -16.64
N ALA A 176 10.03 -7.15 -15.71
CA ALA A 176 9.77 -6.82 -14.31
C ALA A 176 9.33 -5.35 -14.14
N GLY A 177 9.92 -4.45 -14.94
CA GLY A 177 9.58 -3.03 -14.94
C GLY A 177 8.18 -2.74 -15.48
N SER A 178 7.78 -3.40 -16.58
CA SER A 178 6.45 -3.21 -17.16
C SER A 178 5.33 -3.78 -16.29
N GLU A 179 5.52 -4.95 -15.67
CA GLU A 179 4.53 -5.57 -14.78
C GLU A 179 4.27 -4.75 -13.51
N THR A 180 5.32 -4.11 -12.98
CA THR A 180 5.20 -3.22 -11.81
C THR A 180 4.31 -2.00 -12.11
N LEU A 181 4.34 -1.48 -13.34
CA LEU A 181 3.51 -0.34 -13.75
C LEU A 181 2.04 -0.72 -13.97
N VAL A 182 1.77 -1.96 -14.40
CA VAL A 182 0.41 -2.47 -14.64
C VAL A 182 -0.30 -2.77 -13.31
N CYS A 183 0.37 -3.39 -12.34
CA CYS A 183 -0.25 -3.74 -11.05
C CYS A 183 -0.57 -2.50 -10.18
N GLY A 184 0.06 -1.36 -10.44
CA GLY A 184 -0.20 -0.09 -9.73
C GLY A 184 -1.57 0.52 -10.01
N THR A 185 -2.25 0.13 -11.09
CA THR A 185 -3.56 0.68 -11.48
C THR A 185 -4.74 -0.19 -11.03
N GLU A 186 -4.52 -1.47 -10.67
CA GLU A 186 -5.59 -2.45 -10.44
C GLU A 186 -5.99 -2.67 -8.96
N THR A 187 -5.30 -2.07 -7.98
CA THR A 187 -5.64 -2.25 -6.54
C THR A 187 -6.61 -1.20 -5.98
N SER A 188 -7.52 -0.68 -6.80
CA SER A 188 -8.63 0.18 -6.37
C SER A 188 -9.97 -0.57 -6.44
N VAL A 189 -10.19 -1.48 -5.49
CA VAL A 189 -11.53 -1.96 -5.09
C VAL A 189 -11.57 -2.04 -3.57
#